data_AF-X1MIE0-F1
#
_entry.id   AF-X1MIE0-F1
#
_cell.length_a   1.000
_cell.length_b   1.000
_cell.length_c   1.000
_cell.angle_alpha   90.00
_cell.angle_beta   90.00
_cell.angle_gamma   90.00
#
_symmetry.space_group_name_H-M   'P 1'
#
loop_
_entity.id
_entity.type
_entity.pdbx_description
1 polymer ?
#
loop_
_entity_poly.entity_id
_entity_poly.type
_entity_poly.pdbx_seq_one_letter_code
_entity_poly.pdbx_strand_id
1 'polypeptide(L)'
;MVLGLFLTGLAPFGFLISFLPWHIYAFQVLHALGMALFVPSWNAIFTRHIDKKRVAFEWGMDSTCMGLGAGITAGLGGIIAAFWGFEVILILVGVFTLLSSFLLLFVHKHILPRDHIFPRFFPFRRS
;
A
#
# COMPACT_ATOMS: atom_id res chain seq x y z
N MET A 1 0.76 -8.38 3.41
CA MET A 1 1.42 -7.21 2.78
C MET A 1 1.91 -7.47 1.37
N VAL A 2 2.89 -8.37 1.15
CA VAL A 2 3.50 -8.61 -0.18
C VAL A 2 2.46 -9.05 -1.23
N LEU A 3 1.65 -10.07 -0.92
CA LEU A 3 0.61 -10.55 -1.82
C LEU A 3 -0.38 -9.43 -2.20
N GLY A 4 -0.73 -8.57 -1.23
CA GLY A 4 -1.60 -7.42 -1.45
C GLY A 4 -1.00 -6.43 -2.44
N LEU A 5 0.26 -6.02 -2.24
CA LEU A 5 0.99 -5.13 -3.16
C LEU A 5 1.18 -5.74 -4.55
N PHE A 6 1.42 -7.05 -4.63
CA PHE A 6 1.55 -7.75 -5.91
C PHE A 6 0.23 -7.72 -6.70
N LEU A 7 -0.90 -8.01 -6.05
CA LEU A 7 -2.23 -7.93 -6.66
C LEU A 7 -2.59 -6.49 -7.07
N THR A 8 -2.31 -5.51 -6.20
CA THR A 8 -2.49 -4.09 -6.49
C THR A 8 -1.65 -3.65 -7.70
N GLY A 9 -0.40 -4.10 -7.79
CA GLY A 9 0.50 -3.77 -8.91
C GLY A 9 0.11 -4.39 -10.25
N LEU A 10 -0.66 -5.49 -10.25
CA LEU A 10 -1.17 -6.11 -11.47
C LEU A 10 -2.39 -5.39 -12.06
N ALA A 11 -3.18 -4.72 -11.23
CA ALA A 11 -4.43 -4.08 -11.67
C ALA A 11 -4.25 -2.97 -12.74
N PRO A 12 -3.24 -2.07 -12.65
CA PRO A 12 -2.98 -1.06 -13.69
C PRO A 12 -2.71 -1.64 -15.08
N PHE A 13 -2.06 -2.81 -15.16
CA PHE A 13 -1.84 -3.50 -16.44
C PHE A 13 -3.15 -4.03 -17.04
N GLY A 14 -4.09 -4.45 -16.19
CA GLY A 14 -5.44 -4.84 -16.62
C GLY A 14 -6.22 -3.68 -17.24
N PHE A 15 -6.04 -2.46 -16.72
CA PHE A 15 -6.66 -1.26 -17.30
C PHE A 15 -6.18 -0.95 -18.73
N LEU A 16 -4.93 -1.27 -19.07
CA LEU A 16 -4.40 -1.07 -20.42
C LEU A 16 -5.09 -1.94 -21.49
N ILE A 17 -5.59 -3.11 -21.10
CA ILE A 17 -6.19 -4.10 -22.02
C ILE A 17 -7.73 -3.99 -22.00
N SER A 18 -8.28 -3.03 -21.25
CA SER A 18 -9.72 -2.91 -21.02
C SER A 18 -10.42 -2.11 -22.12
N PHE A 19 -11.22 -2.77 -22.95
CA PHE A 19 -12.02 -2.12 -24.00
C PHE A 19 -13.46 -1.78 -23.60
N LEU A 20 -13.97 -2.39 -22.53
CA LEU A 20 -15.33 -2.20 -22.02
C LEU A 20 -15.30 -1.74 -20.56
N PRO A 21 -16.30 -0.93 -20.11
CA PRO A 21 -16.35 -0.43 -18.73
C PRO A 21 -16.33 -1.52 -17.66
N TRP A 22 -16.95 -2.68 -17.93
CA TRP A 22 -17.00 -3.80 -16.98
C TRP A 22 -15.62 -4.37 -16.63
N HIS A 23 -14.66 -4.34 -17.56
CA HIS A 23 -13.30 -4.78 -17.29
C HIS A 23 -12.62 -3.86 -16.26
N ILE A 24 -12.84 -2.55 -16.36
CA ILE A 24 -12.30 -1.58 -15.41
C ILE A 24 -12.85 -1.83 -14.01
N TYR A 25 -14.16 -2.07 -13.87
CA TYR A 25 -14.74 -2.42 -12.57
C TYR A 25 -14.16 -3.70 -11.98
N ALA A 26 -13.95 -4.74 -12.81
CA ALA A 26 -13.35 -6.00 -12.36
C ALA A 26 -11.92 -5.80 -11.84
N PHE A 27 -11.08 -5.07 -12.58
CA PHE A 27 -9.72 -4.76 -12.14
C PHE A 27 -9.67 -3.80 -10.95
N GLN A 28 -10.65 -2.90 -10.82
CA GLN A 28 -10.79 -2.05 -9.64
C GLN A 28 -11.09 -2.88 -8.38
N VAL A 29 -11.93 -3.92 -8.49
CA VAL A 29 -12.16 -4.86 -7.39
C VAL A 29 -10.89 -5.59 -7.03
N LEU A 30 -10.10 -6.06 -8.01
CA LEU A 30 -8.82 -6.71 -7.76
C LEU A 30 -7.83 -5.79 -7.03
N HIS A 31 -7.73 -4.53 -7.45
CA HIS A 31 -6.94 -3.52 -6.78
C HIS A 31 -7.39 -3.30 -5.33
N ALA A 32 -8.70 -3.17 -5.11
CA ALA A 32 -9.27 -2.98 -3.78
C ALA A 32 -9.00 -4.17 -2.84
N LEU A 33 -9.07 -5.40 -3.36
CA LEU A 33 -8.70 -6.61 -2.61
C LEU A 33 -7.22 -6.60 -2.23
N GLY A 34 -6.34 -6.21 -3.15
CA GLY A 34 -4.91 -6.04 -2.87
C GLY A 34 -4.65 -5.04 -1.73
N MET A 35 -5.32 -3.88 -1.79
CA MET A 35 -5.25 -2.85 -0.75
C MET A 35 -5.82 -3.32 0.59
N ALA A 36 -6.92 -4.06 0.59
CA ALA A 36 -7.51 -4.64 1.81
C ALA A 36 -6.55 -5.60 2.53
N LEU A 37 -5.67 -6.29 1.80
CA LEU A 37 -4.61 -7.12 2.38
C LEU A 37 -3.38 -6.31 2.80
N PHE A 38 -3.08 -5.21 2.12
CA PHE A 38 -1.93 -4.36 2.38
C PHE A 38 -2.10 -3.52 3.64
N VAL A 39 -3.18 -2.74 3.74
CA VAL A 39 -3.42 -1.74 4.79
C VAL A 39 -3.32 -2.30 6.21
N PRO A 40 -4.05 -3.37 6.60
CA PRO A 40 -3.96 -3.91 7.97
C PRO A 40 -2.59 -4.54 8.24
N SER A 41 -1.91 -5.09 7.22
CA SER A 41 -0.57 -5.64 7.38
C SER A 41 0.46 -4.54 7.67
N TRP A 42 0.39 -3.43 6.93
CA TRP A 42 1.26 -2.27 7.13
C TRP A 42 1.07 -1.69 8.53
N ASN A 43 -0.19 -1.44 8.92
CA ASN A 43 -0.52 -0.87 10.22
C ASN A 43 -0.01 -1.75 11.39
N ALA A 44 -0.08 -3.08 11.27
CA ALA A 44 0.41 -4.00 12.29
C ALA A 44 1.95 -3.95 12.45
N ILE A 45 2.68 -3.87 11.33
CA ILE A 45 4.15 -3.74 11.34
C ILE A 45 4.56 -2.37 11.87
N PHE A 46 3.96 -1.31 11.35
CA PHE A 46 4.26 0.07 11.73
C PHE A 46 4.04 0.29 13.24
N THR A 47 2.86 -0.07 13.76
CA THR A 47 2.53 0.09 15.19
C THR A 47 3.49 -0.68 16.11
N ARG A 48 4.03 -1.82 15.67
CA ARG A 48 5.03 -2.58 16.45
C ARG A 48 6.38 -1.87 16.57
N HIS A 49 6.73 -1.03 15.60
CA HIS A 49 8.00 -0.29 15.55
C HIS A 49 7.88 1.16 16.05
N ILE A 50 6.66 1.66 16.29
CA ILE A 50 6.42 2.97 16.89
C ILE A 50 6.89 3.00 18.36
N ASP A 51 7.60 4.07 18.73
CA ASP A 51 7.87 4.38 20.13
C ASP A 51 6.58 4.82 20.85
N LYS A 52 6.21 4.09 21.91
CA LYS A 52 5.00 4.34 22.72
C LYS A 52 4.94 5.77 23.28
N LYS A 53 6.07 6.45 23.45
CA LYS A 53 6.11 7.82 23.97
C LYS A 53 5.80 8.89 22.90
N ARG A 54 5.82 8.52 21.61
CA ARG A 54 5.68 9.46 20.47
C ARG A 54 4.67 9.00 19.43
N VAL A 55 3.70 8.17 19.83
CA VAL A 55 2.71 7.57 18.91
C VAL A 55 1.99 8.61 18.04
N ALA A 56 1.50 9.71 18.63
CA ALA A 56 0.80 10.74 17.87
C ALA A 56 1.70 11.49 16.87
N PHE A 57 2.97 11.66 17.20
CA PHE A 57 3.94 12.32 16.31
C PHE A 57 4.30 11.41 15.12
N GLU A 58 4.59 10.13 15.37
CA GLU A 58 4.91 9.15 14.32
C GLU A 58 3.76 8.96 13.33
N TRP A 59 2.52 8.81 13.82
CA TRP A 59 1.33 8.73 12.96
C TRP A 59 1.07 10.04 12.19
N GLY A 60 1.34 11.19 12.81
CA GLY A 60 1.25 12.49 12.16
C GLY A 60 2.27 12.64 11.02
N MET A 61 3.50 12.19 11.25
CA MET A 61 4.56 12.17 10.24
C MET A 61 4.21 11.23 9.09
N ASP A 62 3.78 10.00 9.38
CA ASP A 62 3.34 9.02 8.37
C ASP A 62 2.20 9.56 7.50
N SER A 63 1.17 10.14 8.13
CA SER A 63 0.04 10.76 7.41
C SER A 63 0.48 11.95 6.55
N THR A 64 1.41 12.76 7.04
CA THR A 64 1.94 13.92 6.30
C THR A 64 2.75 13.47 5.08
N CYS A 65 3.62 12.47 5.25
CA CYS A 65 4.38 11.87 4.16
C CYS A 65 3.47 11.26 3.10
N MET A 66 2.42 10.52 3.50
CA MET A 66 1.42 9.99 2.57
C MET A 66 0.68 11.11 1.84
N GLY A 67 0.23 12.15 2.55
CA GLY A 67 -0.51 13.28 1.97
C GLY A 67 0.34 14.07 0.97
N LEU A 68 1.58 14.41 1.33
CA LEU A 68 2.52 15.09 0.44
C LEU A 68 2.86 14.24 -0.78
N GLY A 69 3.14 12.95 -0.58
CA GLY A 69 3.42 12.01 -1.67
C GLY A 69 2.25 11.89 -2.63
N ALA A 70 1.02 11.76 -2.11
CA ALA A 70 -0.19 11.72 -2.93
C ALA A 70 -0.40 13.02 -3.72
N GLY A 71 -0.20 14.19 -3.08
CA GLY A 71 -0.33 15.48 -3.74
C GLY A 71 0.68 15.69 -4.87
N ILE A 72 1.96 15.41 -4.61
CA ILE A 72 3.04 15.50 -5.61
C ILE A 72 2.77 14.54 -6.77
N THR A 73 2.41 13.29 -6.47
CA THR A 73 2.14 12.27 -7.48
C THR A 73 0.89 12.61 -8.30
N ALA A 74 -0.15 13.16 -7.69
CA ALA A 74 -1.34 13.61 -8.40
C ALA A 74 -1.04 14.79 -9.35
N GLY A 75 -0.24 15.76 -8.89
CA GLY A 75 0.19 16.88 -9.72
C GLY A 75 1.04 16.44 -10.91
N LEU A 76 2.07 15.62 -10.66
CA LEU A 76 2.92 15.07 -11.72
C LEU A 76 2.14 14.13 -12.66
N GLY A 77 1.30 13.28 -12.10
CA GLY A 77 0.44 12.37 -12.86
C GLY A 77 -0.52 13.13 -13.77
N GLY A 78 -1.13 14.22 -13.30
CA GLY A 78 -1.99 15.07 -14.12
C GLY A 78 -1.24 15.71 -15.29
N ILE A 79 -0.04 16.22 -15.06
CA ILE A 79 0.81 16.78 -16.12
C ILE A 79 1.17 15.70 -17.15
N ILE A 80 1.64 14.54 -16.69
CA ILE A 80 1.99 13.41 -17.57
C ILE A 80 0.77 12.95 -18.38
N ALA A 81 -0.41 12.89 -17.76
CA ALA A 81 -1.66 12.48 -18.41
C ALA A 81 -2.02 13.42 -19.55
N ALA A 82 -1.85 14.72 -19.34
CA ALA A 82 -2.21 15.74 -20.31
C ALA A 82 -1.33 15.69 -21.58
N PHE A 83 -0.05 15.32 -21.45
CA PHE A 83 0.88 15.29 -22.59
C PHE A 83 1.00 13.91 -23.24
N TRP A 84 1.08 12.83 -22.46
CA TRP A 84 1.35 11.47 -22.94
C TRP A 84 0.17 10.50 -22.77
N GLY A 85 -0.94 10.95 -22.19
CA GLY A 85 -2.10 10.11 -21.93
C GLY A 85 -1.98 9.26 -20.67
N PHE A 86 -3.07 8.56 -20.34
CA PHE A 86 -3.16 7.73 -19.14
C PHE A 86 -2.36 6.43 -19.22
N GLU A 87 -2.05 5.94 -20.42
CA GLU A 87 -1.33 4.68 -20.62
C GLU A 87 0.05 4.69 -19.94
N VAL A 88 0.80 5.78 -20.09
CA VAL A 88 2.13 5.94 -19.47
C VAL A 88 2.05 5.91 -17.95
N ILE A 89 1.01 6.52 -17.38
CA ILE A 89 0.81 6.56 -15.92
C ILE A 89 0.48 5.18 -15.39
N LEU A 90 -0.42 4.46 -16.08
CA LEU A 90 -0.80 3.10 -15.69
C LEU A 90 0.39 2.15 -15.69
N ILE A 91 1.25 2.24 -16.72
CA ILE A 91 2.50 1.46 -16.78
C ILE A 91 3.44 1.86 -15.65
N LEU A 92 3.67 3.16 -15.43
CA LEU A 92 4.56 3.64 -14.37
C LEU A 92 4.08 3.18 -12.99
N VAL A 93 2.81 3.39 -12.67
CA VAL A 93 2.23 3.00 -11.38
C VAL A 93 2.33 1.48 -11.19
N GLY A 94 2.02 0.69 -12.22
CA GLY A 94 2.15 -0.77 -12.18
C GLY A 94 3.59 -1.21 -11.89
N VAL A 95 4.56 -0.68 -12.64
CA VAL A 95 5.99 -1.01 -12.47
C VAL A 95 6.51 -0.58 -11.10
N PHE A 96 6.22 0.64 -10.65
CA PHE A 96 6.65 1.13 -9.34
C PHE A 96 6.05 0.28 -8.20
N THR A 97 4.78 -0.13 -8.32
CA THR A 97 4.13 -0.96 -7.31
C THR A 97 4.71 -2.37 -7.28
N LEU A 98 4.98 -2.97 -8.45
CA LEU A 98 5.64 -4.27 -8.54
C LEU A 98 7.08 -4.23 -7.99
N LEU A 99 7.84 -3.19 -8.33
CA LEU A 99 9.18 -2.98 -7.79
C LEU A 99 9.15 -2.83 -6.27
N SER A 100 8.18 -2.08 -5.75
CA SER A 100 7.97 -1.95 -4.29
C SER A 100 7.68 -3.30 -3.64
N SER A 101 6.81 -4.11 -4.25
CA SER A 101 6.53 -5.48 -3.78
C SER A 101 7.78 -6.36 -3.76
N PHE A 102 8.61 -6.25 -4.80
CA PHE A 102 9.86 -7.00 -4.92
C PHE A 102 10.90 -6.60 -3.86
N LEU A 103 11.08 -5.29 -3.64
CA LEU A 103 11.93 -4.78 -2.55
C LEU A 103 11.44 -5.28 -1.19
N LEU A 104 10.13 -5.35 -1.01
CA LEU A 104 9.52 -5.81 0.23
C LEU A 104 9.78 -7.30 0.48
N LEU A 105 9.83 -8.14 -0.56
CA LEU A 105 10.25 -9.54 -0.44
C LEU A 105 11.66 -9.67 0.12
N PHE A 106 12.60 -8.82 -0.33
CA PHE A 106 13.98 -8.81 0.16
C PHE A 106 14.09 -8.35 1.62
N VAL A 107 13.34 -7.30 1.97
CA VAL A 107 13.35 -6.71 3.31
C VAL A 107 12.62 -7.59 4.32
N HIS A 108 11.49 -8.19 3.95
CA HIS A 108 10.71 -9.08 4.82
C HIS A 108 11.56 -10.24 5.36
N LYS A 109 12.50 -10.75 4.55
CA LYS A 109 13.46 -11.78 4.96
C LYS A 109 14.37 -11.35 6.13
N HIS A 110 14.56 -10.05 6.33
CA HIS A 110 15.39 -9.48 7.41
C HIS A 110 14.57 -8.94 8.59
N ILE A 111 13.27 -8.65 8.40
CA ILE A 111 12.42 -8.03 9.43
C ILE A 111 11.73 -9.06 10.32
N LEU A 112 11.59 -10.33 9.92
CA LEU A 112 10.97 -11.40 10.72
C LEU A 112 11.82 -11.81 11.93
N PRO A 113 11.45 -11.48 13.19
CA PRO A 113 12.03 -12.10 14.36
C PRO A 113 11.19 -13.34 14.72
N ARG A 114 11.86 -14.46 15.02
CA ARG A 114 11.25 -15.71 15.51
C ARG A 114 10.13 -15.45 16.53
N ASP A 115 9.00 -16.09 16.28
CA ASP A 115 7.96 -16.55 17.18
C ASP A 115 8.07 -16.14 18.65
N HIS A 116 7.08 -15.38 19.14
CA HIS A 116 6.51 -15.63 20.46
C HIS A 116 5.01 -15.41 20.42
N ILE A 117 4.31 -16.54 20.29
CA ILE A 117 2.90 -16.75 20.58
C ILE A 117 2.68 -16.42 22.06
N PHE A 118 1.92 -15.37 22.39
CA PHE A 118 1.19 -15.27 23.67
C PHE A 118 0.12 -14.18 23.60
N PRO A 119 -1.18 -14.52 23.49
CA PRO A 119 -2.24 -13.57 23.79
C PRO A 119 -2.30 -13.41 25.31
N ARG A 120 -1.76 -12.31 25.85
CA ARG A 120 -2.15 -11.86 27.19
C ARG A 120 -3.54 -11.23 27.09
N PHE A 121 -4.55 -12.01 27.45
CA PHE A 121 -5.86 -11.50 27.84
C PHE A 121 -5.66 -10.38 28.88
N PHE A 122 -6.09 -9.16 28.54
CA PHE A 122 -6.17 -8.05 29.49
C PHE A 122 -7.45 -8.22 30.32
N PRO A 123 -7.40 -8.41 31.64
CA PRO A 123 -8.60 -8.26 32.46
C PRO A 123 -8.91 -6.77 32.58
N PHE A 124 -10.08 -6.39 32.07
CA PHE A 124 -10.71 -5.10 32.23
C PHE A 124 -10.84 -4.78 33.73
N ARG A 125 -9.98 -3.93 34.29
CA ARG A 125 -10.20 -3.38 35.64
C ARG A 125 -10.83 -1.99 35.51
N ARG A 126 -12.16 -1.97 35.57
CA ARG A 126 -12.95 -0.76 35.84
C ARG A 126 -12.61 -0.27 37.24
N SER A 127 -12.38 1.03 37.38
CA SER A 127 -12.65 1.82 38.58
C SER A 127 -13.26 3.14 38.15
#